data_AF-A0A949V9F0-F1
#
_entry.id   AF-A0A949V9F0-F1
#
_cell.length_a   1.000
_cell.length_b   1.000
_cell.length_c   1.000
_cell.angle_alpha   90.00
_cell.angle_beta   90.00
_cell.angle_gamma   90.00
#
_symmetry.space_group_name_H-M   'P 1'
#
loop_
_entity.id
_entity.type
_entity.pdbx_description
1 polymer ?
#
loop_
_entity_poly.entity_id
_entity_poly.type
_entity_poly.pdbx_seq_one_letter_code
_entity_poly.pdbx_strand_id
1 'polypeptide(L)'
;MEFVFNGISMSTYSQTGYDGLGYTRLLANVVDSGANSVGLGSISVINLDTGVISDWIKGVDGYSQTASFASVEHAIVEAEDKGRNVFLKPQLSVFNPALGQYAGSES
;
A
#
# COMPACT_ATOMS: atom_id res chain seq x y z
N MET A 1 -16.32 8.58 -27.35
CA MET A 1 -14.95 8.95 -26.93
C MET A 1 -14.52 7.88 -25.94
N GLU A 2 -13.44 7.17 -26.21
CA GLU A 2 -12.96 6.08 -25.34
C GLU A 2 -12.09 6.67 -24.22
N PHE A 3 -12.31 6.22 -23.00
CA PHE A 3 -11.48 6.61 -21.87
C PHE A 3 -10.32 5.62 -21.74
N VAL A 4 -9.09 6.10 -21.95
CA VAL A 4 -7.88 5.28 -21.92
C VAL A 4 -7.15 5.51 -20.59
N PHE A 5 -6.83 4.44 -19.88
CA PHE A 5 -6.00 4.51 -18.68
C PHE A 5 -4.52 4.50 -19.05
N ASN A 6 -3.78 5.52 -18.60
CA ASN A 6 -2.33 5.55 -18.61
C ASN A 6 -1.88 5.87 -17.18
N GLY A 7 -1.30 4.88 -16.51
CA GLY A 7 -1.03 4.96 -15.08
C GLY A 7 0.36 4.50 -14.70
N ILE A 8 0.87 5.08 -13.62
CA ILE A 8 2.08 4.61 -12.94
C ILE A 8 1.64 4.02 -11.59
N SER A 9 2.21 2.87 -11.24
CA SER A 9 1.95 2.25 -9.94
C SER A 9 3.26 2.04 -9.20
N MET A 10 3.18 2.08 -7.88
CA MET A 10 4.29 1.69 -7.01
C MET A 10 3.87 0.44 -6.23
N SER A 11 4.66 -0.62 -6.33
CA SER A 11 4.52 -1.82 -5.51
C SER A 11 5.24 -1.59 -4.18
N THR A 12 4.68 -0.75 -3.33
CA THR A 12 5.20 -0.54 -1.97
C THR A 12 4.08 -0.75 -0.97
N TYR A 13 4.43 -1.42 0.10
CA TYR A 13 3.48 -1.82 1.15
C TYR A 13 3.74 -1.08 2.45
N SER A 14 4.85 -0.34 2.50
CA SER A 14 5.28 0.45 3.63
C SER A 14 4.55 1.78 3.71
N GLN A 15 4.54 2.36 4.91
CA GLN A 15 4.07 3.71 5.17
C GLN A 15 4.59 4.74 4.15
N THR A 16 5.86 4.64 3.75
CA THR A 16 6.51 5.55 2.79
C THR A 16 5.87 5.55 1.39
N GLY A 17 4.99 4.60 1.11
CA GLY A 17 4.18 4.52 -0.10
C GLY A 17 3.00 5.48 -0.17
N TYR A 18 2.63 6.08 0.96
CA TYR A 18 1.42 6.89 1.10
C TYR A 18 1.71 8.29 1.67
N ASP A 19 2.68 8.43 2.57
CA ASP A 19 3.00 9.72 3.20
C ASP A 19 4.51 10.05 3.22
N GLY A 20 5.33 9.24 2.53
CA GLY A 20 6.78 9.40 2.48
C GLY A 20 7.32 9.86 1.13
N LEU A 21 8.65 10.01 1.07
CA LEU A 21 9.36 10.42 -0.16
C LEU A 21 9.09 9.50 -1.36
N GLY A 22 8.77 8.22 -1.13
CA GLY A 22 8.37 7.29 -2.18
C GLY A 22 7.09 7.75 -2.87
N TYR A 23 6.07 8.12 -2.09
CA TYR A 23 4.82 8.66 -2.60
C TYR A 23 5.02 9.98 -3.34
N THR A 24 5.75 10.93 -2.75
CA THR A 24 6.02 12.23 -3.38
C THR A 24 6.69 12.07 -4.75
N ARG A 25 7.65 11.16 -4.87
CA ARG A 25 8.34 10.87 -6.15
C ARG A 25 7.42 10.17 -7.15
N LEU A 26 6.61 9.21 -6.71
CA LEU A 26 5.61 8.57 -7.57
C LEU A 26 4.68 9.62 -8.17
N LEU A 27 4.15 10.51 -7.32
CA LEU A 27 3.17 11.48 -7.76
C LEU A 27 3.78 12.54 -8.69
N ALA A 28 5.01 12.99 -8.42
CA ALA A 28 5.76 13.85 -9.35
C ALA A 28 5.92 13.17 -10.72
N ASN A 29 6.34 11.90 -10.75
CA ASN A 29 6.48 11.15 -12.01
C ASN A 29 5.15 10.98 -12.76
N VAL A 30 4.05 10.74 -12.03
CA VAL A 30 2.69 10.67 -12.63
C VAL A 30 2.32 12.01 -13.28
N VAL A 31 2.67 13.13 -12.65
CA VAL A 31 2.44 14.46 -13.21
C VAL A 31 3.31 14.71 -14.43
N ASP A 32 4.63 14.50 -14.32
CA ASP A 32 5.62 14.80 -15.36
C ASP A 32 5.43 13.94 -16.61
N SER A 33 4.99 12.69 -16.45
CA SER A 33 4.70 11.77 -17.56
C SER A 33 3.37 12.04 -18.26
N GLY A 34 2.50 12.89 -17.72
CA GLY A 34 1.14 13.07 -18.21
C GLY A 34 0.22 11.86 -18.00
N ALA A 35 0.60 10.94 -17.11
CA ALA A 35 -0.28 9.84 -16.71
C ALA A 35 -1.56 10.39 -16.07
N ASN A 36 -2.70 9.75 -16.34
CA ASN A 36 -4.01 10.16 -15.86
C ASN A 36 -4.50 9.34 -14.66
N SER A 37 -3.68 8.40 -14.20
CA SER A 37 -3.98 7.58 -13.05
C SER A 37 -2.73 7.20 -12.24
N VAL A 38 -2.93 6.90 -10.96
CA VAL A 38 -1.90 6.38 -10.06
C VAL A 38 -2.41 5.12 -9.37
N GLY A 39 -1.56 4.08 -9.33
CA GLY A 39 -1.83 2.85 -8.58
C GLY A 39 -1.17 2.88 -7.21
N LEU A 40 -1.98 2.78 -6.15
CA LEU A 40 -1.53 2.72 -4.76
C LEU A 40 -1.81 1.33 -4.19
N GLY A 41 -0.75 0.56 -3.92
CA GLY A 41 -0.84 -0.76 -3.31
C GLY A 41 -0.84 -0.69 -1.79
N SER A 42 -1.78 -1.38 -1.13
CA SER A 42 -1.75 -1.59 0.33
C SER A 42 -1.66 -3.07 0.64
N ILE A 43 -1.08 -3.43 1.79
CA ILE A 43 -1.23 -4.77 2.37
C ILE A 43 -1.98 -4.65 3.68
N SER A 44 -3.04 -5.45 3.83
CA SER A 44 -3.64 -5.80 5.11
C SER A 44 -3.23 -7.22 5.45
N VAL A 45 -2.99 -7.51 6.73
CA VAL A 45 -2.63 -8.87 7.18
C VAL A 45 -3.79 -9.44 8.00
N ILE A 46 -4.17 -10.69 7.71
CA ILE A 46 -5.07 -11.47 8.57
C ILE A 46 -4.24 -12.31 9.53
N ASN A 47 -4.56 -12.23 10.82
CA ASN A 47 -4.13 -13.22 11.79
C ASN A 47 -5.07 -14.44 11.74
N LEU A 48 -4.55 -15.61 11.35
CA LEU A 48 -5.38 -16.82 11.22
C LEU A 48 -5.89 -17.37 12.55
N ASP A 49 -5.22 -17.09 13.67
CA ASP A 49 -5.63 -17.57 14.99
C ASP A 49 -6.84 -16.81 15.51
N THR A 50 -6.93 -15.50 15.18
CA THR A 50 -7.98 -14.62 15.69
C THR A 50 -9.01 -14.21 14.64
N GLY A 51 -8.72 -14.43 13.35
CA GLY A 51 -9.52 -13.96 12.22
C GLY A 51 -9.50 -12.43 12.03
N VAL A 52 -8.71 -11.70 12.82
CA VAL A 52 -8.63 -10.24 12.75
C VAL A 52 -7.90 -9.83 11.48
N ILE A 53 -8.60 -9.08 10.63
CA ILE A 53 -8.02 -8.31 9.53
C ILE A 53 -7.64 -6.97 10.12
N SER A 54 -6.35 -6.70 10.28
CA SER A 54 -5.95 -5.47 10.94
C SER A 54 -5.93 -4.30 9.95
N ASP A 55 -6.41 -3.14 10.41
CA ASP A 55 -6.00 -1.84 9.88
C ASP A 55 -4.50 -1.58 10.17
N TRP A 56 -3.96 -2.29 11.18
CA TRP A 56 -2.60 -2.17 11.71
C TRP A 56 -2.24 -3.44 12.49
N ILE A 57 -1.37 -4.34 12.00
CA ILE A 57 -0.70 -5.27 12.92
C ILE A 57 0.44 -4.48 13.54
N LYS A 58 0.10 -3.67 14.54
CA LYS A 58 1.09 -3.12 15.47
C LYS A 58 1.41 -4.22 16.48
N GLY A 59 2.40 -5.05 16.12
CA GLY A 59 3.30 -5.74 17.04
C GLY A 59 2.72 -6.84 17.94
N VAL A 60 3.10 -8.07 17.61
CA VAL A 60 3.79 -8.95 18.58
C VAL A 60 5.10 -9.51 17.95
N ASP A 61 5.16 -9.66 16.61
CA ASP A 61 6.23 -10.44 15.96
C ASP A 61 7.04 -9.71 14.85
N GLY A 62 7.12 -8.38 14.88
CA GLY A 62 8.23 -7.67 14.20
C GLY A 62 8.09 -7.25 12.72
N TYR A 63 6.94 -7.41 12.05
CA TYR A 63 6.73 -6.90 10.68
C TYR A 63 5.61 -5.86 10.62
N SER A 64 5.92 -4.64 11.03
CA SER A 64 4.96 -3.55 11.18
C SER A 64 5.35 -2.33 10.34
N GLN A 65 5.05 -2.35 9.05
CA GLN A 65 5.06 -1.13 8.24
C GLN A 65 3.99 -1.24 7.15
N THR A 66 2.74 -0.91 7.47
CA THR A 66 1.72 -0.55 6.48
C THR A 66 1.32 0.89 6.73
N ALA A 67 0.78 1.58 5.73
CA ALA A 67 0.32 2.95 5.91
C ALA A 67 -0.97 3.02 6.73
N SER A 68 -1.13 4.09 7.52
CA SER A 68 -2.40 4.37 8.19
C SER A 68 -3.51 4.67 7.18
N PHE A 69 -4.78 4.43 7.53
CA PHE A 69 -5.90 4.89 6.69
C PHE A 69 -5.89 6.40 6.46
N ALA A 70 -5.47 7.20 7.44
CA ALA A 70 -5.32 8.64 7.25
C ALA A 70 -4.24 8.99 6.21
N SER A 71 -3.14 8.24 6.17
CA SER A 71 -2.09 8.38 5.14
C SER A 71 -2.62 7.94 3.76
N VAL A 72 -3.45 6.88 3.71
CA VAL A 72 -4.10 6.44 2.46
C VAL A 72 -5.07 7.49 1.95
N GLU A 73 -5.92 8.04 2.82
CA GLU A 73 -6.86 9.11 2.50
C GLU A 73 -6.12 10.37 2.01
N HIS A 74 -5.07 10.80 2.72
CA HIS A 74 -4.24 11.92 2.30
C HIS A 74 -3.63 11.69 0.92
N ALA A 75 -3.10 10.50 0.64
CA ALA A 75 -2.56 10.17 -0.67
C ALA A 75 -3.63 10.25 -1.77
N ILE A 76 -4.84 9.72 -1.51
CA ILE A 76 -5.95 9.79 -2.47
C ILE A 76 -6.27 11.26 -2.80
N VAL A 77 -6.51 12.07 -1.77
CA VAL A 77 -6.84 13.50 -1.94
C VAL A 77 -5.73 14.22 -2.70
N GLU A 78 -4.47 13.98 -2.35
CA GLU A 78 -3.34 14.66 -3.00
C GLU A 78 -3.21 14.28 -4.49
N ALA A 79 -3.54 13.05 -4.88
CA ALA A 79 -3.56 12.62 -6.28
C ALA A 79 -4.75 13.21 -7.04
N GLU A 80 -5.92 13.25 -6.42
CA GLU A 80 -7.15 13.82 -6.98
C GLU A 80 -7.03 15.33 -7.20
N ASP A 81 -6.40 16.06 -6.27
CA ASP A 81 -6.10 17.49 -6.39
C ASP A 81 -5.21 17.81 -7.59
N LYS A 82 -4.41 16.83 -8.04
CA LYS A 82 -3.58 16.93 -9.25
C LYS A 82 -4.31 16.47 -10.51
N GLY A 83 -5.58 16.08 -10.42
CA GLY A 83 -6.41 15.59 -11.51
C GLY A 83 -6.03 14.18 -11.96
N ARG A 84 -5.72 13.28 -11.01
CA ARG A 84 -5.38 11.88 -11.29
C ARG A 84 -6.46 10.96 -10.74
N ASN A 85 -6.78 9.91 -11.50
CA ASN A 85 -7.64 8.83 -11.01
C ASN A 85 -6.81 7.90 -10.11
N VAL A 86 -7.37 7.48 -8.99
CA VAL A 86 -6.65 6.61 -8.04
C VAL A 86 -7.16 5.18 -8.17
N PHE A 87 -6.23 4.25 -8.36
CA PHE A 87 -6.50 2.81 -8.26
C PHE A 87 -5.93 2.27 -6.96
N LEU A 88 -6.82 1.78 -6.09
CA LEU A 88 -6.41 1.07 -4.89
C LEU A 88 -6.23 -0.41 -5.22
N LYS A 89 -5.08 -0.96 -4.85
CA LYS A 89 -4.80 -2.40 -4.94
C LYS A 89 -4.55 -2.96 -3.53
N PRO A 90 -5.61 -3.20 -2.75
CA PRO A 90 -5.46 -3.86 -1.47
C PRO A 90 -5.06 -5.31 -1.70
N GLN A 91 -4.02 -5.73 -0.99
CA GLN A 91 -3.57 -7.10 -0.95
C GLN A 91 -3.76 -7.63 0.45
N LEU A 92 -4.18 -8.89 0.54
CA LEU A 92 -4.31 -9.58 1.79
C LEU A 92 -3.12 -10.51 1.93
N SER A 93 -2.32 -10.30 2.96
CA SER A 93 -1.31 -11.28 3.37
C SER A 93 -1.83 -12.08 4.55
N VAL A 94 -1.33 -13.30 4.68
CA VAL A 94 -1.76 -14.23 5.72
C VAL A 94 -0.61 -14.42 6.69
N PHE A 95 -0.85 -14.10 7.96
CA PHE A 95 0.04 -14.46 9.04
C PHE A 95 -0.50 -15.69 9.76
N ASN A 96 0.28 -16.77 9.75
CA ASN A 96 0.02 -17.98 10.50
C ASN A 96 1.10 -18.13 11.59
N PRO A 97 0.77 -17.89 12.87
CA PRO A 97 1.73 -18.02 13.97
C PRO A 97 2.38 -19.41 14.06
N ALA A 98 1.67 -20.46 13.64
CA ALA A 98 2.21 -21.82 13.57
C ALA A 98 3.30 -22.00 12.51
N LEU A 99 3.43 -21.06 11.56
CA LEU A 99 4.56 -21.01 10.62
C LEU A 99 5.78 -20.27 11.20
N GLY A 100 5.63 -19.55 12.32
CA GLY A 100 6.72 -18.83 12.98
C GLY A 100 7.88 -19.74 13.41
N GLN A 101 7.62 -21.02 13.67
CA GLN A 101 8.64 -22.04 13.97
C GLN A 101 9.55 -22.38 12.77
N TYR A 102 9.13 -22.06 11.53
CA TYR A 102 9.91 -22.29 10.30
C TYR A 102 10.55 -20.99 9.77
N ALA A 103 10.21 -19.83 10.33
CA ALA A 103 10.76 -18.54 9.90
C ALA A 103 12.23 -18.32 10.32
N GLY A 104 12.81 -19.23 11.11
CA GLY A 104 14.22 -19.23 11.53
C GLY A 104 15.05 -20.41 11.00
N SER A 105 14.53 -21.21 10.06
CA SER A 105 15.23 -22.40 9.54
C SER A 105 15.90 -22.20 8.18
N GLU A 106 15.93 -20.99 7.62
CA GLU A 106 16.83 -20.68 6.50
C GLU A 106 18.23 -20.33 7.04
N SER A 107 19.03 -21.38 7.22
CA SER A 107 20.50 -21.32 7.35
C SER A 107 21.18 -21.36 5.99
#